data_AF-A0A7J4RHX3-F1
#
_entry.id   AF-A0A7J4RHX3-F1
#
_cell.length_a   1.000
_cell.length_b   1.000
_cell.length_c   1.000
_cell.angle_alpha   90.00
_cell.angle_beta   90.00
_cell.angle_gamma   90.00
#
_symmetry.space_group_name_H-M   'P 1'
#
loop_
_entity.id
_entity.type
_entity.pdbx_description
1 polymer ?
#
loop_
_entity_poly.entity_id
_entity_poly.type
_entity_poly.pdbx_seq_one_letter_code
_entity_poly.pdbx_strand_id
1 'polypeptide(L)'
;TVAIGTEINMVARLADEHPDKHIECLDPEICPCSTMYMIHPAYLMDLLEKLSEGNTHNQIKVPKEVQEGSLLALERMLSIRA
;
A
#
# COMPACT_ATOMS: atom_id res chain seq x y z
N THR A 1 -0.14 -22.70 13.92
CA THR A 1 -0.69 -22.26 12.62
C THR A 1 -1.59 -21.07 12.83
N VAL A 2 -1.48 -20.05 11.99
CA VAL A 2 -2.31 -18.84 12.01
C VAL A 2 -2.81 -18.57 10.59
N ALA A 3 -4.13 -18.51 10.42
CA ALA A 3 -4.75 -18.11 9.16
C ALA A 3 -5.05 -16.61 9.19
N ILE A 4 -4.69 -15.89 8.12
CA ILE A 4 -4.82 -14.43 8.02
C ILE A 4 -5.85 -14.08 6.94
N GLY A 5 -6.91 -13.36 7.35
CA GLY A 5 -8.00 -12.92 6.47
C GLY A 5 -7.79 -11.50 5.93
N THR A 6 -6.73 -11.31 5.16
CA THR A 6 -6.45 -10.03 4.48
C THR A 6 -5.72 -10.28 3.16
N GLU A 7 -5.24 -9.22 2.53
CA GLU A 7 -4.52 -9.27 1.26
C GLU A 7 -3.26 -10.16 1.33
N ILE A 8 -3.00 -10.92 0.27
CA ILE A 8 -1.98 -11.98 0.24
C ILE A 8 -0.54 -11.48 0.51
N ASN A 9 -0.19 -10.26 0.11
CA ASN A 9 1.15 -9.73 0.35
C ASN A 9 1.41 -9.51 1.85
N MET A 10 0.38 -9.17 2.63
CA MET A 10 0.51 -9.09 4.09
C MET A 10 0.70 -10.47 4.72
N VAL A 11 -0.01 -11.49 4.21
CA VAL A 11 0.14 -12.89 4.65
C VAL A 11 1.59 -13.35 4.39
N ALA A 12 2.09 -13.14 3.18
CA ALA A 12 3.46 -13.49 2.79
C ALA A 12 4.50 -12.75 3.64
N ARG A 13 4.31 -11.44 3.83
CA ARG A 13 5.19 -10.63 4.69
C ARG A 13 5.25 -11.15 6.13
N LEU A 14 4.10 -11.50 6.72
CA LEU A 14 4.05 -12.04 8.07
C LEU A 14 4.71 -13.42 8.17
N ALA A 15 4.57 -14.26 7.14
CA ALA A 15 5.27 -15.55 7.08
C ALA A 15 6.79 -15.37 7.04
N ASP A 16 7.30 -14.38 6.29
CA ASP A 16 8.72 -14.05 6.21
C ASP A 16 9.27 -13.46 7.53
N GLU A 17 8.50 -12.59 8.19
CA GLU A 17 8.89 -11.97 9.47
C GLU A 17 8.77 -12.91 10.67
N HIS A 18 7.98 -13.99 10.57
CA HIS A 18 7.75 -14.98 11.64
C HIS A 18 8.00 -16.42 11.18
N PRO A 19 9.25 -16.79 10.87
CA PRO A 19 9.59 -18.13 10.38
C PRO A 19 9.33 -19.23 11.43
N ASP A 20 9.15 -18.87 12.69
CA ASP A 20 8.78 -19.76 13.79
C ASP A 20 7.31 -20.23 13.73
N LYS A 21 6.48 -19.60 12.89
CA LYS A 21 5.04 -19.87 12.80
C LYS A 21 4.67 -20.35 11.40
N HIS A 22 3.71 -21.26 11.34
CA HIS A 22 3.02 -21.55 10.09
C HIS A 22 1.91 -20.51 9.88
N ILE A 23 2.08 -19.64 8.89
CA ILE A 23 1.13 -18.59 8.51
C ILE A 23 0.57 -18.90 7.12
N GLU A 24 -0.74 -18.82 6.98
CA GLU A 24 -1.46 -19.14 5.73
C GLU A 24 -2.58 -18.13 5.45
N CYS A 25 -3.03 -18.06 4.20
CA CYS A 25 -4.18 -17.24 3.83
C CYS A 25 -5.47 -17.94 4.31
N LEU A 26 -6.40 -17.16 4.87
CA LEU A 26 -7.70 -17.71 5.28
C LEU A 26 -8.57 -18.11 4.07
N ASP A 27 -8.38 -17.47 2.93
CA ASP A 27 -9.10 -17.77 1.69
C ASP A 27 -8.30 -18.82 0.86
N PRO A 28 -8.91 -19.99 0.53
CA PRO A 28 -8.23 -21.01 -0.28
C PRO A 28 -7.93 -20.56 -1.71
N GLU A 29 -8.64 -19.58 -2.25
CA GLU A 29 -8.46 -19.09 -3.63
C GLU A 29 -7.49 -17.89 -3.72
N ILE A 30 -6.91 -17.47 -2.58
CA ILE A 30 -6.07 -16.27 -2.42
C ILE A 30 -6.89 -14.98 -2.60
N CYS A 31 -6.61 -13.96 -1.80
CA CYS A 31 -7.26 -12.64 -1.89
C CYS A 31 -6.30 -11.58 -2.45
N PRO A 32 -6.09 -11.50 -3.79
CA PRO A 32 -5.23 -10.48 -4.39
C PRO A 32 -5.98 -9.16 -4.59
N CYS A 33 -5.31 -8.04 -4.32
CA CYS A 33 -5.82 -6.72 -4.69
C CYS A 33 -5.37 -6.34 -6.11
N SER A 34 -6.26 -6.46 -7.10
CA SER A 34 -5.93 -6.18 -8.51
C SER A 34 -5.34 -4.78 -8.75
N THR A 35 -5.74 -3.78 -7.96
CA THR A 35 -5.20 -2.42 -8.07
C THR A 35 -3.80 -2.29 -7.48
N MET A 36 -3.46 -3.05 -6.43
CA MET A 36 -2.09 -3.10 -5.91
C MET A 36 -1.14 -3.76 -6.93
N TYR A 37 -1.60 -4.77 -7.66
CA TYR A 37 -0.83 -5.43 -8.72
C TYR A 37 -0.50 -4.51 -9.91
N MET A 38 -1.16 -3.36 -10.05
CA MET A 38 -0.79 -2.36 -11.05
C MET A 38 0.55 -1.67 -10.73
N ILE A 39 1.03 -1.75 -9.48
CA ILE A 39 2.33 -1.20 -9.07
C ILE A 39 3.44 -2.20 -9.44
N HIS A 40 3.91 -2.12 -10.68
CA HIS A 40 4.91 -3.04 -11.22
C HIS A 40 6.32 -2.41 -11.24
N PRO A 41 7.41 -3.16 -10.96
CA PRO A 41 8.77 -2.65 -10.97
C PRO A 41 9.18 -1.93 -12.26
N ALA A 42 8.73 -2.43 -13.42
CA ALA A 42 9.00 -1.79 -14.72
C ALA A 42 8.42 -0.36 -14.82
N TYR A 43 7.21 -0.13 -14.28
CA TYR A 43 6.60 1.20 -14.27
C TYR A 43 7.23 2.11 -13.22
N LEU A 44 7.67 1.55 -12.10
CA LEU A 44 8.42 2.29 -11.10
C LEU A 44 9.77 2.76 -11.66
N MET A 45 10.49 1.89 -12.36
CA MET A 45 11.75 2.23 -13.03
C MET A 45 11.56 3.38 -14.03
N ASP A 46 10.61 3.25 -14.96
CA ASP A 46 10.30 4.29 -15.95
C ASP A 46 9.92 5.63 -15.29
N LEU A 47 9.13 5.60 -14.21
CA LEU A 47 8.79 6.80 -13.44
C LEU A 47 10.05 7.46 -12.83
N LEU A 48 10.96 6.67 -12.26
CA LEU A 48 12.18 7.16 -11.63
C LEU A 48 13.18 7.73 -12.65
N GLU A 49 13.33 7.09 -13.81
CA GLU A 49 14.18 7.58 -14.91
C GLU A 49 13.70 8.96 -15.38
N LYS A 50 12.39 9.10 -15.65
CA LYS A 50 11.77 10.38 -16.05
C LYS A 50 11.94 11.45 -14.99
N LEU A 51 11.76 11.12 -13.71
CA LEU A 51 12.00 12.07 -12.62
C LEU A 51 13.45 12.55 -12.60
N SER A 52 14.42 11.67 -12.89
CA SER A 52 15.84 12.04 -12.95
C SER A 52 16.15 13.00 -14.11
N GLU A 53 15.40 12.91 -15.21
CA GLU A 53 15.49 13.81 -16.37
C GLU A 53 14.73 15.14 -16.16
N GLY A 54 14.07 15.31 -15.00
CA GLY A 54 13.23 16.48 -14.70
C GLY A 54 11.78 16.37 -15.21
N ASN A 55 11.40 15.23 -15.79
CA ASN A 55 10.05 14.97 -16.28
C ASN A 55 9.16 14.43 -15.15
N THR A 56 8.22 15.25 -14.67
CA THR A 56 7.28 14.82 -13.61
C THR A 56 5.99 14.27 -14.21
N HIS A 57 5.79 12.95 -14.14
CA HIS A 57 4.57 12.28 -14.60
C HIS A 57 3.67 11.91 -13.41
N ASN A 58 2.35 11.89 -13.65
CA ASN A 58 1.35 11.42 -12.69
C ASN A 58 1.46 12.08 -11.29
N GLN A 59 1.90 13.33 -11.22
CA GLN A 59 2.00 14.06 -9.96
C GLN A 59 0.61 14.19 -9.34
N ILE A 60 0.47 13.61 -8.15
CA ILE A 60 -0.77 13.72 -7.38
C ILE A 60 -0.91 15.18 -6.93
N LYS A 61 -2.01 15.82 -7.35
CA LYS A 61 -2.40 17.17 -6.93
C LYS A 61 -3.81 17.11 -6.40
N VAL A 62 -4.01 17.61 -5.19
CA VAL A 62 -5.33 17.72 -4.55
C VAL A 62 -5.78 19.18 -4.63
N PRO A 63 -7.01 19.49 -5.05
CA PRO A 63 -7.53 20.87 -5.06
C PRO A 63 -7.58 21.47 -3.65
N LYS A 64 -7.38 22.80 -3.52
CA LYS A 64 -7.28 23.48 -2.22
C LYS A 64 -8.53 23.29 -1.37
N GLU A 65 -9.70 23.36 -2.00
CA GLU A 65 -11.01 23.17 -1.40
C GLU A 65 -11.21 21.78 -0.78
N VAL A 66 -10.46 20.77 -1.25
CA VAL A 66 -10.48 19.41 -0.67
C VAL A 66 -9.44 19.28 0.45
N GLN A 67 -8.27 19.93 0.30
CA GLN A 67 -7.14 19.77 1.21
C GLN A 67 -7.48 20.12 2.67
N GLU A 68 -8.14 21.25 2.92
CA GLU A 68 -8.38 21.76 4.28
C GLU A 68 -9.18 20.76 5.13
N GLY A 69 -10.30 20.26 4.58
CA GLY A 69 -11.15 19.29 5.28
C GLY A 69 -10.49 17.92 5.43
N SER A 70 -9.81 17.44 4.38
CA SER A 70 -9.11 16.15 4.42
C SER A 70 -7.96 16.15 5.42
N LEU A 71 -7.17 17.23 5.48
CA LEU A 71 -6.06 17.35 6.40
C LEU A 71 -6.54 17.42 7.85
N LEU A 72 -7.57 18.21 8.16
CA LEU A 72 -8.14 18.28 9.50
C LEU A 72 -8.65 16.92 10.00
N ALA A 73 -9.31 16.15 9.13
CA ALA A 73 -9.78 14.80 9.46
C ALA A 73 -8.60 13.86 9.74
N LEU A 74 -7.55 13.92 8.91
CA LEU A 74 -6.34 13.12 9.08
C LEU A 74 -5.60 13.46 10.38
N GLU A 75 -5.43 14.76 10.67
CA GLU A 75 -4.78 15.23 11.91
C GLU A 75 -5.54 14.79 13.15
N ARG A 76 -6.88 14.86 13.13
CA ARG A 76 -7.72 14.36 14.22
C ARG A 76 -7.51 12.86 14.42
N MET A 77 -7.56 12.06 13.35
CA MET A 77 -7.31 10.62 13.41
C MET A 77 -5.94 10.31 14.04
N LEU A 78 -4.88 11.01 13.61
CA LEU A 78 -3.52 10.79 14.10
C LEU A 78 -3.29 11.33 15.52
N SER A 79 -4.05 12.34 15.97
CA SER A 79 -3.95 12.89 17.32
C SER A 79 -4.54 11.96 18.39
N ILE A 80 -5.42 11.02 17.99
CA ILE A 80 -5.95 9.99 18.89
C ILE A 80 -4.81 9.03 19.21
N ARG A 81 -4.37 9.04 20.46
CA ARG A 81 -3.40 8.06 20.98
C ARG A 81 -4.16 6.90 21.62
N ALA A 82 -3.67 5.69 21.39
CA ALA A 82 -4.12 4.47 22.06
C ALA A 82 -3.54 4.36 23.48
#